data_AF-A0A6J4T7K4-F1
#
_entry.id   AF-A0A6J4T7K4-F1
#
_cell.length_a   1.000
_cell.length_b   1.000
_cell.length_c   1.000
_cell.angle_alpha   90.00
_cell.angle_beta   90.00
_cell.angle_gamma   90.00
#
_symmetry.space_group_name_H-M   'P 1'
#
loop_
_entity.id
_entity.type
_entity.pdbx_description
1 polymer ?
#
loop_
_entity_poly.entity_id
_entity_poly.type
_entity_poly.pdbx_seq_one_letter_code
_entity_poly.pdbx_strand_id
1 'polypeptide(L)'
;MNKAIVYLFLISYTVKVSAQKDIKVLTVPGKEAYTHIDKKGTTVLPSGRYVTPAGQTIQITHDPFGMAVSPDGTKSVTLHNGVFTI
;
A
#
# COMPACT_ATOMS: atom_id res chain seq x y z
N MET A 1 48.67 6.82 -25.00
CA MET A 1 47.71 5.75 -24.66
C MET A 1 46.94 5.38 -25.92
N ASN A 2 46.96 4.12 -26.34
CA ASN A 2 46.36 3.71 -27.62
C ASN A 2 44.83 3.82 -27.54
N LYS A 3 44.19 4.51 -28.48
CA LYS A 3 42.72 4.76 -28.45
C LYS A 3 41.92 3.45 -28.38
N ALA A 4 42.46 2.38 -28.98
CA ALA A 4 41.90 1.03 -28.91
C ALA A 4 41.78 0.49 -27.47
N ILE A 5 42.74 0.80 -26.59
CA ILE A 5 42.74 0.34 -25.19
C ILE A 5 41.64 1.05 -24.39
N VAL A 6 41.40 2.34 -24.68
CA VAL A 6 40.33 3.12 -24.05
C VAL A 6 38.95 2.61 -24.46
N TYR A 7 38.76 2.30 -25.76
CA TYR A 7 37.51 1.71 -26.24
C TYR A 7 37.26 0.31 -25.65
N LEU A 8 38.30 -0.51 -25.48
CA LEU A 8 38.19 -1.82 -24.86
C LEU A 8 37.75 -1.72 -23.38
N PHE A 9 38.27 -0.72 -22.65
CA PHE A 9 37.86 -0.44 -21.28
C PHE A 9 36.42 0.08 -21.18
N LEU A 10 35.97 0.93 -22.11
CA LEU A 10 34.58 1.40 -22.15
C LEU A 10 33.59 0.26 -22.45
N ILE A 11 33.95 -0.68 -23.32
CA ILE A 11 33.12 -1.85 -23.64
C ILE A 11 33.00 -2.79 -22.43
N SER A 12 34.06 -2.98 -21.64
CA SER A 12 33.99 -3.85 -20.45
C SER A 12 33.06 -3.31 -19.35
N TYR A 13 32.88 -1.99 -19.25
CA TYR A 13 31.90 -1.36 -18.34
C TYR A 13 30.43 -1.59 -18.76
N THR A 14 30.16 -1.95 -20.02
CA THR A 14 28.79 -2.19 -20.50
C THR A 14 28.30 -3.63 -20.27
N VAL A 15 29.21 -4.55 -19.93
CA VAL A 15 28.84 -5.91 -19.56
C VAL A 15 28.20 -5.83 -18.18
N LYS A 16 26.87 -5.78 -18.14
CA LYS A 16 26.12 -5.89 -16.89
C LYS A 16 26.44 -7.25 -16.27
N VAL A 17 27.31 -7.23 -15.27
CA VAL A 17 27.58 -8.36 -14.39
C VAL A 17 26.29 -8.61 -13.59
N SER A 18 25.45 -9.51 -14.09
CA SER A 18 24.29 -10.03 -13.35
C SER A 18 24.78 -11.09 -12.35
N ALA A 19 25.59 -10.68 -11.38
CA ALA A 19 26.07 -11.56 -10.30
C ALA A 19 25.06 -11.68 -9.15
N GLN A 20 24.02 -10.85 -9.11
CA GLN A 20 22.99 -10.93 -8.09
C GLN A 20 21.96 -11.99 -8.47
N LYS A 21 21.80 -12.95 -7.58
CA LYS A 21 20.78 -13.99 -7.66
C LYS A 21 19.42 -13.33 -7.41
N ASP A 22 18.52 -13.40 -8.39
CA ASP A 22 17.13 -12.99 -8.19
C ASP A 22 16.46 -13.94 -7.18
N ILE A 23 16.18 -13.43 -5.99
CA ILE A 23 15.45 -14.16 -4.95
C ILE A 23 13.99 -13.72 -5.02
N LYS A 24 13.10 -14.68 -5.32
CA LYS A 24 11.66 -14.44 -5.26
C LYS A 24 11.22 -14.43 -3.79
N VAL A 25 10.97 -13.25 -3.25
CA VAL A 25 10.42 -13.06 -1.91
C VAL A 25 8.95 -12.70 -2.01
N LEU A 26 8.11 -13.32 -1.18
CA LEU A 26 6.72 -12.89 -1.05
C LEU A 26 6.69 -11.53 -0.34
N THR A 27 6.05 -10.56 -0.98
CA THR A 27 5.96 -9.19 -0.47
C THR A 27 4.54 -8.67 -0.67
N VAL A 28 4.25 -7.55 -0.03
CA VAL A 28 2.95 -6.88 -0.11
C VAL A 28 2.69 -6.38 -1.54
N PRO A 29 1.42 -6.32 -1.98
CA PRO A 29 1.11 -6.01 -3.37
C PRO A 29 1.49 -4.57 -3.76
N GLY A 30 1.56 -3.65 -2.79
CA GLY A 30 1.95 -2.25 -2.98
C GLY A 30 3.40 -1.93 -2.62
N LYS A 31 4.34 -2.88 -2.77
CA LYS A 31 5.76 -2.66 -2.39
C LYS A 31 6.40 -1.41 -3.03
N GLU A 32 5.97 -1.06 -4.24
CA GLU A 32 6.48 0.11 -5.00
C GLU A 32 5.50 1.31 -4.96
N ALA A 33 4.38 1.18 -4.25
CA ALA A 33 3.33 2.18 -4.22
C ALA A 33 3.48 3.11 -2.99
N TYR A 34 3.23 4.40 -3.18
CA TYR A 34 3.15 5.35 -2.07
C TYR A 34 1.83 5.19 -1.30
N THR A 35 1.92 5.36 0.02
CA THR A 35 0.76 5.45 0.90
C THR A 35 -0.13 6.60 0.48
N HIS A 36 -1.42 6.32 0.31
CA HIS A 36 -2.43 7.32 0.01
C HIS A 36 -3.81 6.81 0.40
N ILE A 37 -4.74 7.75 0.62
CA ILE A 37 -6.14 7.48 0.94
C ILE A 37 -6.99 7.78 -0.28
N ASP A 38 -7.69 6.76 -0.78
CA ASP A 38 -8.77 6.87 -1.74
C ASP A 38 -10.07 6.36 -1.10
N LYS A 39 -11.02 7.27 -0.87
CA LYS A 39 -12.31 6.96 -0.23
C LYS A 39 -13.32 6.27 -1.15
N LYS A 40 -13.10 6.32 -2.47
CA LYS A 40 -14.00 5.74 -3.48
C LYS A 40 -13.39 4.53 -4.19
N GLY A 41 -12.07 4.36 -4.10
CA GLY A 41 -11.33 3.27 -4.71
C GLY A 41 -10.39 2.57 -3.72
N THR A 42 -9.17 2.31 -4.18
CA THR A 42 -8.20 1.48 -3.45
C THR A 42 -7.20 2.36 -2.72
N THR A 43 -7.24 2.30 -1.39
CA THR A 43 -6.25 2.92 -0.49
C THR A 43 -5.01 2.04 -0.37
N VAL A 44 -3.83 2.66 -0.33
CA VAL A 44 -2.56 1.99 -0.01
C VAL A 44 -2.21 2.29 1.44
N LEU A 45 -2.23 1.25 2.28
CA LEU A 45 -1.87 1.38 3.69
C LEU A 45 -0.36 1.60 3.85
N PRO A 46 0.11 2.14 4.99
CA PRO A 46 1.55 2.21 5.31
C PRO A 46 2.27 0.86 5.27
N SER A 47 1.52 -0.25 5.43
CA SER A 47 2.03 -1.61 5.27
C SER A 47 2.23 -2.05 3.81
N GLY A 48 1.87 -1.23 2.82
CA GLY A 48 1.86 -1.58 1.39
C GLY A 48 0.73 -2.54 0.98
N ARG A 49 -0.23 -2.83 1.88
CA ARG A 49 -1.45 -3.57 1.54
C ARG A 49 -2.50 -2.64 0.95
N TYR A 50 -3.31 -3.20 0.06
CA TYR A 50 -4.44 -2.51 -0.55
C TYR A 50 -5.72 -2.74 0.26
N VAL A 51 -6.53 -1.69 0.39
CA VAL A 51 -7.87 -1.72 0.97
C VAL A 51 -8.83 -0.99 0.04
N THR A 52 -9.90 -1.66 -0.36
CA THR A 52 -11.01 -1.08 -1.13
C THR A 52 -12.27 -1.26 -0.31
N PRO A 53 -13.00 -0.19 0.05
CA PRO A 53 -14.24 -0.34 0.80
C PRO A 53 -15.26 -1.19 0.05
N ALA A 54 -15.94 -2.09 0.76
CA ALA A 54 -17.04 -2.86 0.22
C ALA A 54 -18.37 -2.11 0.45
N GLY A 55 -19.25 -2.12 -0.57
CA GLY A 55 -20.59 -1.56 -0.45
C GLY A 55 -20.61 -0.05 -0.15
N GLN A 56 -21.56 0.39 0.69
CA GLN A 56 -21.70 1.78 1.06
C GLN A 56 -20.73 2.14 2.19
N THR A 57 -19.95 3.21 1.99
CA THR A 57 -19.07 3.77 3.01
C THR A 57 -19.66 5.06 3.56
N ILE A 58 -19.79 5.13 4.88
CA ILE A 58 -20.26 6.32 5.60
C ILE A 58 -19.08 6.85 6.41
N GLN A 59 -18.75 8.13 6.21
CA GLN A 59 -17.74 8.78 7.02
C GLN A 59 -18.33 9.18 8.37
N ILE A 60 -17.72 8.70 9.45
CA ILE A 60 -18.07 9.02 10.84
C ILE A 60 -17.07 10.02 11.44
N THR A 61 -17.31 10.47 12.67
CA THR A 61 -16.35 11.31 13.41
C THR A 61 -15.18 10.47 13.97
N HIS A 62 -14.15 11.15 14.45
CA HIS A 62 -12.94 10.55 15.03
C HIS A 62 -13.20 9.76 16.32
N ASP A 63 -12.21 8.92 16.69
CA ASP A 63 -12.12 8.17 17.96
C ASP A 63 -13.32 7.26 18.30
N PRO A 64 -13.71 6.30 17.44
CA PRO A 64 -14.70 5.28 17.80
C PRO A 64 -14.11 4.25 18.78
N PHE A 65 -14.74 4.06 19.95
CA PHE A 65 -14.27 3.13 20.99
C PHE A 65 -14.92 1.74 20.93
N GLY A 66 -16.04 1.62 20.22
CA GLY A 66 -16.77 0.36 20.08
C GLY A 66 -17.89 0.48 19.05
N MET A 67 -18.32 -0.66 18.51
CA MET A 67 -19.41 -0.74 17.55
C MET A 67 -20.29 -1.95 17.87
N ALA A 68 -21.61 -1.77 17.81
CA ALA A 68 -22.59 -2.84 17.87
C ALA A 68 -23.45 -2.81 16.61
N VAL A 69 -23.93 -3.99 16.20
CA VAL A 69 -24.86 -4.15 15.07
C VAL A 69 -26.12 -4.79 15.61
N SER A 70 -27.30 -4.31 15.18
CA SER A 70 -28.57 -4.90 15.58
C SER A 70 -28.70 -6.36 15.10
N PRO A 71 -29.47 -7.23 15.78
CA PRO A 71 -29.61 -8.63 15.38
C PRO A 71 -30.11 -8.83 13.94
N ASP A 72 -30.89 -7.88 13.42
CA ASP A 72 -31.41 -7.88 12.04
C ASP A 72 -30.45 -7.23 11.02
N GLY A 73 -29.32 -6.68 11.48
CA GLY A 73 -28.31 -6.02 10.64
C GLY A 73 -28.70 -4.64 10.10
N THR A 74 -29.86 -4.09 10.47
CA THR A 74 -30.37 -2.84 9.88
C THR A 74 -29.81 -1.57 10.51
N LYS A 75 -29.18 -1.68 11.68
CA LYS A 75 -28.57 -0.56 12.41
C LYS A 75 -27.21 -0.93 12.94
N SER A 76 -26.29 0.03 12.93
CA SER A 76 -25.03 -0.07 13.66
C SER A 76 -24.81 1.19 14.47
N VAL A 77 -24.40 1.05 15.73
CA VAL A 77 -24.11 2.18 16.62
C VAL A 77 -22.64 2.14 17.01
N THR A 78 -21.98 3.28 16.95
CA THR A 78 -20.62 3.45 17.48
C THR A 78 -20.52 4.66 18.41
N LEU A 79 -19.73 4.50 19.46
CA LEU A 79 -19.51 5.51 20.51
C LEU A 79 -18.21 6.25 20.29
N HIS A 80 -18.26 7.57 20.44
CA HIS A 80 -17.11 8.47 20.39
C HIS A 80 -17.02 9.26 21.70
N ASN A 81 -16.02 10.13 21.81
CA ASN A 81 -15.94 11.06 22.94
C ASN A 81 -17.04 12.14 22.85
N GLY A 82 -18.08 12.02 23.69
CA GLY A 82 -19.18 13.00 23.80
C GLY A 82 -20.25 12.94 22.71
N VAL A 83 -20.16 12.03 21.73
CA VAL A 83 -21.16 11.82 20.67
C VAL A 83 -21.27 10.34 20.28
N PHE A 84 -22.34 9.96 19.56
CA PHE A 84 -22.50 8.63 18.97
C PHE A 84 -22.95 8.76 17.51
N THR A 85 -22.66 7.75 16.69
CA THR A 85 -23.15 7.62 15.31
C THR A 85 -24.07 6.40 15.19
N ILE A 86 -25.17 6.50 14.44
CA ILE A 86 -26.12 5.41 14.14
C ILE A 86 -26.49 5.37 12.66
#